data_AF-X1MUF0-F1
#
_entry.id   AF-X1MUF0-F1
#
_cell.length_a   1.000
_cell.length_b   1.000
_cell.length_c   1.000
_cell.angle_alpha   90.00
_cell.angle_beta   90.00
_cell.angle_gamma   90.00
#
_symmetry.space_group_name_H-M   'P 1'
#
loop_
_entity.id
_entity.type
_entity.pdbx_description
1 polymer ?
#
loop_
_entity_poly.entity_id
_entity_poly.type
_entity_poly.pdbx_seq_one_letter_code
_entity_poly.pdbx_strand_id
1 'polypeptide(L)'
;MSIVSKIIGTGLPFLFTIVTGIWLSNSDKPLSTLIFNIHKFAALAAVIFTAIVIRNLLKNVEIKTVILTLIIVTVLFVLTLFISGALLSLGKPVNDIILTIHSVTTIPTVITTAMIIFLLVSRK
;
A
#
# COMPACT_ATOMS: atom_id res chain seq x y z
N MET A 1 9.15 6.96 18.69
CA MET A 1 8.48 5.66 18.49
C MET A 1 9.53 4.55 18.46
N SER A 2 9.29 3.47 19.21
CA SER A 2 10.11 2.27 19.12
C SER A 2 10.02 1.66 17.73
N ILE A 3 10.95 0.76 17.40
CA ILE A 3 10.94 0.06 16.12
C ILE A 3 9.67 -0.76 15.91
N VAL A 4 9.21 -1.41 16.99
CA VAL A 4 7.98 -2.19 17.04
C VAL A 4 6.78 -1.30 16.69
N SER A 5 6.67 -0.11 17.28
CA SER A 5 5.57 0.81 16.97
C SER A 5 5.58 1.27 15.51
N LYS A 6 6.76 1.42 14.88
CA LYS A 6 6.85 1.76 13.45
C LYS A 6 6.32 0.63 12.58
N ILE A 7 6.76 -0.61 12.86
CA ILE A 7 6.35 -1.81 12.12
C ILE A 7 4.85 -2.04 12.25
N ILE A 8 4.32 -1.99 13.47
CA ILE A 8 2.88 -2.15 13.73
C ILE A 8 2.11 -1.02 13.05
N GLY A 9 2.57 0.22 13.19
CA GLY A 9 1.92 1.40 12.62
C GLY A 9 1.87 1.40 11.09
N THR A 10 2.86 0.80 10.41
CA THR A 10 2.81 0.62 8.94
C THR A 10 2.05 -0.63 8.54
N GLY A 11 2.25 -1.76 9.23
CA GLY A 11 1.69 -3.04 8.83
C GLY A 11 0.18 -3.15 9.05
N LEU A 12 -0.31 -2.65 10.19
CA LEU A 12 -1.73 -2.79 10.55
C LEU A 12 -2.67 -2.06 9.57
N PRO A 13 -2.40 -0.81 9.14
CA PRO A 13 -3.19 -0.16 8.10
C PRO A 13 -3.17 -0.89 6.75
N PHE A 14 -2.03 -1.47 6.35
CA PHE A 14 -1.95 -2.28 5.13
C PHE A 14 -2.84 -3.53 5.23
N LEU A 15 -2.75 -4.27 6.34
CA LEU A 15 -3.60 -5.44 6.57
C LEU A 15 -5.09 -5.07 6.56
N PHE A 16 -5.47 -3.99 7.25
CA PHE A 16 -6.84 -3.50 7.27
C PHE A 16 -7.33 -3.09 5.87
N THR A 17 -6.47 -2.46 5.07
CA THR A 17 -6.77 -2.10 3.67
C THR A 17 -7.00 -3.34 2.81
N ILE A 18 -6.17 -4.39 2.97
CA ILE A 18 -6.30 -5.64 2.22
C ILE A 18 -7.59 -6.37 2.59
N VAL A 19 -7.90 -6.49 3.88
CA VAL A 19 -9.12 -7.17 4.36
C VAL A 19 -10.37 -6.46 3.81
N THR A 20 -10.42 -5.14 3.89
CA THR A 20 -11.54 -4.36 3.34
C THR A 20 -11.60 -4.42 1.82
N GLY A 21 -10.46 -4.53 1.13
CA GLY A 21 -10.39 -4.74 -0.32
C GLY A 21 -10.96 -6.10 -0.75
N ILE A 22 -10.58 -7.18 -0.06
CA ILE A 22 -11.10 -8.54 -0.31
C ILE A 22 -12.61 -8.58 -0.07
N TRP A 23 -13.09 -7.95 1.01
CA TRP A 23 -14.53 -7.84 1.26
C TRP A 23 -15.24 -7.11 0.11
N LEU A 24 -14.66 -6.00 -0.37
CA LEU A 24 -15.21 -5.26 -1.50
C LEU A 24 -15.24 -6.09 -2.80
N SER A 25 -14.22 -6.92 -3.05
CA SER A 25 -14.17 -7.81 -4.22
C SER A 25 -15.23 -8.91 -4.20
N ASN A 26 -15.65 -9.36 -3.01
CA ASN A 26 -16.68 -10.38 -2.82
C ASN A 26 -18.09 -9.78 -2.64
N SER A 27 -18.23 -8.46 -2.68
CA SER A 27 -19.53 -7.79 -2.54
C SER A 27 -20.21 -7.66 -3.90
N ASP A 28 -21.53 -7.92 -3.94
CA ASP A 28 -22.33 -7.65 -5.12
C ASP A 28 -22.31 -6.17 -5.49
N LYS A 29 -22.46 -5.86 -6.78
CA LYS A 29 -22.65 -4.50 -7.25
C LYS A 29 -24.10 -4.06 -7.01
N PRO A 30 -24.38 -2.82 -6.58
CA PRO A 30 -23.44 -1.72 -6.40
C PRO A 30 -22.62 -1.83 -5.10
N LEU A 31 -21.35 -1.43 -5.17
CA LEU A 31 -20.44 -1.46 -4.04
C LEU A 31 -20.99 -0.64 -2.87
N SER A 32 -20.90 -1.18 -1.65
CA SER A 32 -21.21 -0.44 -0.42
C SER A 32 -20.31 0.79 -0.33
N THR A 33 -20.92 1.98 -0.42
CA THR A 33 -20.21 3.26 -0.35
C THR A 33 -19.39 3.39 0.94
N LEU A 34 -19.90 2.83 2.04
CA LEU A 34 -19.22 2.84 3.33
C LEU A 34 -17.92 2.03 3.28
N ILE A 35 -17.98 0.75 2.87
CA ILE A 35 -16.81 -0.14 2.81
C ILE A 35 -15.79 0.40 1.80
N PHE A 36 -16.27 0.91 0.68
CA PHE A 36 -15.44 1.52 -0.36
C PHE A 36 -14.65 2.74 0.16
N ASN A 37 -15.31 3.64 0.89
CA ASN A 37 -14.65 4.81 1.48
C ASN A 37 -13.67 4.40 2.59
N ILE A 38 -14.04 3.42 3.43
CA ILE A 38 -13.15 2.87 4.47
C ILE A 38 -11.87 2.31 3.83
N HIS A 39 -12.00 1.49 2.78
CA HIS A 39 -10.85 0.92 2.06
C HIS A 39 -9.93 2.03 1.52
N LYS A 40 -10.47 3.06 0.87
CA LYS A 40 -9.70 4.17 0.31
C LYS A 40 -8.97 4.98 1.38
N PHE A 41 -9.66 5.34 2.46
CA PHE A 41 -9.04 6.11 3.54
C PHE A 41 -8.01 5.29 4.30
N ALA A 42 -8.25 3.99 4.49
CA ALA A 42 -7.27 3.07 5.05
C ALA A 42 -6.01 2.98 4.16
N ALA A 43 -6.20 2.83 2.84
CA ALA A 43 -5.09 2.77 1.89
C ALA A 43 -4.25 4.05 1.92
N LEU A 44 -4.92 5.21 1.93
CA LEU A 44 -4.25 6.51 2.00
C LEU A 44 -3.48 6.68 3.32
N ALA A 45 -4.09 6.33 4.45
CA ALA A 45 -3.45 6.37 5.76
C ALA A 45 -2.21 5.46 5.80
N ALA A 46 -2.31 4.24 5.26
CA ALA A 46 -1.21 3.29 5.17
C ALA A 46 -0.02 3.87 4.39
N VAL A 47 -0.28 4.47 3.22
CA VAL A 47 0.76 5.07 2.38
C VAL A 47 1.39 6.30 3.04
N ILE A 48 0.59 7.23 3.56
CA ILE A 48 1.10 8.45 4.22
C ILE A 48 1.95 8.09 5.44
N PHE A 49 1.45 7.20 6.30
CA PHE A 49 2.16 6.81 7.51
C PHE A 49 3.48 6.09 7.16
N THR A 50 3.45 5.20 6.17
CA THR A 50 4.65 4.51 5.66
C THR A 50 5.67 5.49 5.10
N ALA A 51 5.25 6.48 4.31
CA ALA A 51 6.14 7.51 3.79
C ALA A 51 6.81 8.33 4.91
N ILE A 52 6.06 8.68 5.96
CA ILE A 52 6.61 9.36 7.14
C ILE A 52 7.65 8.48 7.85
N VAL A 53 7.36 7.18 8.05
CA VAL A 53 8.28 6.23 8.68
C VAL A 53 9.57 6.08 7.87
N ILE A 54 9.46 5.86 6.55
CA ILE A 54 10.62 5.73 5.65
C ILE A 54 11.45 7.01 5.68
N ARG A 55 10.83 8.19 5.53
CA ARG A 55 11.54 9.48 5.59
C ARG A 55 12.30 9.65 6.89
N ASN A 56 11.69 9.30 8.03
CA ASN A 56 12.33 9.40 9.34
C ASN A 56 13.47 8.38 9.53
N LEU A 57 13.41 7.23 8.88
CA LEU A 57 14.49 6.24 8.91
C LEU A 57 15.66 6.65 8.01
N LEU A 58 15.40 7.30 6.86
CA LEU A 58 16.41 7.77 5.92
C LEU A 58 17.31 8.90 6.45
N LYS A 59 16.84 9.71 7.41
CA LYS A 59 17.60 10.89 7.90
C LYS A 59 19.01 10.58 8.42
N ASN A 60 19.26 9.36 8.89
CA ASN A 60 20.51 8.98 9.55
C ASN A 60 21.19 7.78 8.88
N VAL A 61 20.86 7.49 7.61
CA VAL A 61 21.37 6.31 6.91
C VAL A 61 21.81 6.72 5.51
N GLU A 62 22.99 6.25 5.08
CA GLU A 62 23.42 6.42 3.70
C GLU A 62 22.47 5.68 2.73
N ILE A 63 21.99 6.42 1.74
CA ILE A 63 21.06 5.89 0.74
C ILE A 63 21.85 5.05 -0.27
N LYS A 64 21.82 3.71 -0.10
CA LYS A 64 22.34 2.79 -1.11
C LYS A 64 21.39 2.68 -2.30
N THR A 65 21.95 2.43 -3.48
CA THR A 65 21.21 2.25 -4.75
C THR A 65 20.03 1.29 -4.61
N VAL A 66 20.20 0.16 -3.91
CA VAL A 66 19.12 -0.82 -3.68
C VAL A 66 17.90 -0.22 -2.97
N ILE A 67 18.12 0.62 -1.94
CA ILE A 67 17.01 1.26 -1.19
C ILE A 67 16.29 2.27 -2.09
N LEU A 68 17.05 3.07 -2.85
CA LEU A 68 16.48 4.03 -3.79
C LEU A 68 15.64 3.32 -4.86
N THR A 69 16.15 2.25 -5.45
CA THR A 69 15.41 1.45 -6.44
C THR A 69 14.13 0.87 -5.84
N LEU A 70 14.19 0.30 -4.64
CA LEU A 70 12.99 -0.22 -3.97
C LEU A 70 11.95 0.87 -3.70
N ILE A 71 12.37 2.07 -3.28
CA ILE A 71 11.46 3.20 -3.07
C ILE A 71 10.77 3.58 -4.38
N ILE A 72 11.51 3.72 -5.48
CA ILE A 72 10.95 4.07 -6.79
C ILE A 72 9.94 3.00 -7.24
N VAL A 73 10.32 1.72 -7.17
CA VAL A 73 9.44 0.60 -7.53
C VAL A 73 8.17 0.57 -6.67
N THR A 74 8.30 0.80 -5.36
CA THR A 74 7.16 0.85 -4.44
C THR A 74 6.23 2.00 -4.77
N VAL A 75 6.76 3.19 -5.11
CA VAL A 75 5.96 4.34 -5.53
C VAL A 75 5.18 4.02 -6.81
N LEU A 76 5.81 3.36 -7.79
CA LEU A 76 5.12 2.93 -9.00
C LEU A 76 3.98 1.95 -8.69
N PHE A 77 4.19 0.96 -7.83
CA PHE A 77 3.13 0.03 -7.43
C PHE A 77 1.99 0.72 -6.67
N VAL A 78 2.30 1.63 -5.76
CA VAL A 78 1.29 2.45 -5.07
C VAL A 78 0.48 3.25 -6.08
N LEU A 79 1.11 3.91 -7.05
CA LEU A 79 0.40 4.63 -8.11
C LEU A 79 -0.51 3.71 -8.92
N THR A 80 -0.02 2.53 -9.31
CA THR A 80 -0.83 1.52 -9.98
C THR A 80 -2.05 1.11 -9.14
N LEU A 81 -1.91 0.92 -7.83
CA LEU A 81 -3.03 0.60 -6.93
C LEU A 81 -4.07 1.72 -6.87
N PHE A 82 -3.64 2.98 -6.72
CA PHE A 82 -4.58 4.11 -6.66
C PHE A 82 -5.29 4.34 -8.00
N ILE A 83 -4.57 4.25 -9.11
CA ILE A 83 -5.14 4.42 -10.46
C ILE A 83 -6.12 3.28 -10.75
N SER A 84 -5.73 2.03 -10.53
CA SER A 84 -6.61 0.86 -10.74
C SER A 84 -7.82 0.89 -9.81
N GLY A 85 -7.66 1.25 -8.53
CA GLY A 85 -8.76 1.40 -7.58
C GLY A 85 -9.73 2.52 -7.96
N ALA A 86 -9.24 3.63 -8.51
CA ALA A 86 -10.08 4.69 -9.07
C ALA A 86 -10.85 4.21 -10.31
N LEU A 87 -10.19 3.49 -11.22
CA LEU A 87 -10.84 2.93 -12.41
C LEU A 87 -11.93 1.91 -12.06
N LEU A 88 -11.70 1.02 -11.08
CA LEU A 88 -12.70 0.07 -10.58
C LEU A 88 -13.97 0.74 -10.06
N SER A 89 -13.85 1.98 -9.58
CA SER A 89 -14.99 2.75 -9.07
C SER A 89 -15.88 3.36 -10.15
N LEU A 90 -15.42 3.36 -11.42
CA LEU A 90 -16.18 3.89 -12.54
C LEU A 90 -17.16 2.87 -13.15
N GLY A 91 -17.18 1.61 -12.68
CA GLY A 91 -18.17 0.61 -13.08
C GLY A 91 -18.13 0.16 -14.55
N LYS A 92 -17.02 0.38 -15.26
CA LYS A 92 -16.88 0.09 -16.70
C LYS A 92 -16.70 -1.42 -17.00
N PRO A 93 -17.02 -1.88 -18.23
CA PRO A 93 -16.97 -3.30 -18.62
C PRO A 93 -15.59 -3.96 -18.56
N VAL A 94 -14.50 -3.20 -18.47
CA VAL A 94 -13.11 -3.73 -18.38
C VAL A 94 -12.70 -4.07 -16.94
N ASN A 95 -13.67 -4.22 -16.02
CA ASN A 95 -13.43 -4.25 -14.58
C ASN A 95 -12.56 -5.43 -14.12
N ASP A 96 -12.67 -6.59 -14.77
CA ASP A 96 -11.99 -7.81 -14.31
C ASP A 96 -10.48 -7.75 -14.55
N ILE A 97 -10.06 -7.15 -15.67
CA ILE A 97 -8.63 -6.91 -15.96
C ILE A 97 -8.07 -5.91 -14.94
N ILE A 98 -8.79 -4.81 -14.67
CA ILE A 98 -8.35 -3.82 -13.70
C ILE A 98 -8.32 -4.40 -12.29
N LEU A 99 -9.29 -5.27 -11.93
CA LEU A 99 -9.32 -5.95 -10.63
C LEU A 99 -8.15 -6.90 -10.47
N THR A 100 -7.79 -7.61 -11.56
CA THR A 100 -6.61 -8.47 -11.59
C THR A 100 -5.34 -7.65 -11.38
N ILE A 101 -5.18 -6.54 -12.11
CA ILE A 101 -4.04 -5.62 -11.94
C ILE A 101 -3.97 -5.12 -10.49
N HIS A 102 -5.09 -4.65 -9.93
CA HIS A 102 -5.15 -4.12 -8.56
C HIS A 102 -4.75 -5.19 -7.53
N SER A 103 -5.34 -6.39 -7.64
CA SER A 103 -5.09 -7.51 -6.72
C SER A 103 -3.65 -8.00 -6.82
N VAL A 104 -3.14 -8.20 -8.03
CA VAL A 104 -1.76 -8.66 -8.25
C VAL A 104 -0.75 -7.62 -7.80
N THR A 105 -0.99 -6.33 -8.01
CA THR A 105 -0.08 -5.24 -7.59
C THR A 105 -0.04 -5.07 -6.06
N THR A 106 -1.06 -5.53 -5.34
CA THR A 106 -1.12 -5.41 -3.88
C THR A 106 0.02 -6.19 -3.22
N ILE A 107 0.30 -7.41 -3.70
CA ILE A 107 1.33 -8.30 -3.16
C ILE A 107 2.74 -7.67 -3.24
N PRO A 108 3.26 -7.27 -4.42
CA PRO A 108 4.59 -6.69 -4.52
C PRO A 108 4.68 -5.35 -3.79
N THR A 109 3.60 -4.56 -3.69
CA THR A 109 3.58 -3.32 -2.87
C THR A 109 3.90 -3.60 -1.40
N VAL A 110 3.27 -4.63 -0.82
CA VAL A 110 3.52 -5.02 0.58
C VAL A 110 4.94 -5.54 0.74
N ILE A 111 5.39 -6.40 -0.17
CA ILE A 111 6.74 -6.99 -0.13
C ILE A 111 7.81 -5.90 -0.21
N THR A 112 7.74 -5.00 -1.20
CA THR A 112 8.76 -3.97 -1.36
C THR A 112 8.75 -2.97 -0.21
N THR A 113 7.58 -2.62 0.31
CA THR A 113 7.45 -1.77 1.51
C THR A 113 8.11 -2.43 2.73
N ALA A 114 7.82 -3.71 2.98
CA ALA A 114 8.41 -4.46 4.08
C ALA A 114 9.93 -4.56 3.93
N MET A 115 10.44 -4.81 2.72
CA MET A 115 11.87 -4.84 2.42
C MET A 115 12.56 -3.50 2.70
N ILE A 116 11.94 -2.37 2.29
CA ILE A 116 12.49 -1.02 2.57
C ILE A 116 12.61 -0.81 4.07
N ILE A 117 11.54 -1.07 4.82
CA ILE A 117 11.53 -0.89 6.28
C ILE A 117 12.58 -1.79 6.91
N PHE A 118 12.61 -3.09 6.58
CA PHE A 118 13.59 -4.03 7.10
C PHE A 118 15.03 -3.56 6.84
N LEU A 119 15.37 -3.19 5.61
CA LEU A 119 16.72 -2.73 5.26
C LEU A 119 17.12 -1.43 5.96
N LEU A 120 16.17 -0.51 6.17
CA LEU A 120 16.43 0.74 6.87
C LEU A 120 16.55 0.56 8.38
N VAL A 121 15.84 -0.41 8.95
CA VAL A 121 15.90 -0.75 10.38
C VAL A 121 17.18 -1.51 10.71
N SER A 122 17.55 -2.49 9.90
CA SER A 122 18.75 -3.32 10.10
C SER A 122 20.08 -2.58 9.88
N ARG A 123 20.02 -1.30 9.48
CA ARG A 123 21.19 -0.44 9.25
C ARG A 123 21.31 0.72 10.25
N LYS A 124 20.39 0.79 11.21
CA LYS A 124 20.56 1.62 12.41
C LYS A 124 21.26 0.83 13.49
#